data_AF-A0A946H7Z2-F1
#
_entry.id   AF-A0A946H7Z2-F1
#
_cell.length_a   1.000
_cell.length_b   1.000
_cell.length_c   1.000
_cell.angle_alpha   90.00
_cell.angle_beta   90.00
_cell.angle_gamma   90.00
#
_symmetry.space_group_name_H-M   'P 1'
#
loop_
_entity.id
_entity.type
_entity.pdbx_description
1 polymer ?
#
loop_
_entity_poly.entity_id
_entity_poly.type
_entity_poly.pdbx_seq_one_letter_code
_entity_poly.pdbx_strand_id
1 'polypeptide(L)'
;MKKIIILALTFSTFHSFGQAIGNAIYQKMLNAPHYENNPGNGKTHRTLQGRTLSLESTALMNVIPDAHIVVFTMVQLGTTAQEATDLLDSKINPIKSKLSAIGIQQENIVLDMVSFIPRYEDTLGKKRFSTTYTEIPKGFELKKNIHIKYENHELLDRIIAICAAHEVFDIADVKYVLLNSEKSKQELRKKMLKHLSEKIAFYHQLNIQDSIEIKTINEELKELYPKDSYEKYTAFSSSSYEAINSKKKRMKNLSKATKNTSLFYNPIDAKYFDIVLNPDVLKPTVQYTYKITVNYALPLPEKVTEPPQIVEKIVTQKEYILITPKGETKVLEF
;
A
#
# COMPACT_ATOMS: atom_id res chain seq x y z
N MET A 1 -32.96 -66.11 28.72
CA MET A 1 -33.53 -64.91 28.07
C MET A 1 -32.52 -63.77 28.20
N LYS A 2 -32.09 -63.21 27.07
CA LYS A 2 -31.05 -62.17 26.94
C LYS A 2 -31.51 -60.82 27.50
N LYS A 3 -30.64 -60.11 28.22
CA LYS A 3 -30.57 -58.64 28.19
C LYS A 3 -29.10 -58.22 28.20
N ILE A 4 -28.62 -57.83 27.02
CA ILE A 4 -27.35 -57.15 26.79
C ILE A 4 -27.69 -55.67 26.73
N ILE A 5 -27.13 -54.86 27.62
CA ILE A 5 -27.22 -53.40 27.58
C ILE A 5 -25.92 -52.91 26.94
N ILE A 6 -26.01 -52.46 25.69
CA ILE A 6 -24.93 -51.77 24.98
C ILE A 6 -25.06 -50.28 25.33
N LEU A 7 -24.08 -49.76 26.08
CA LEU A 7 -23.93 -48.33 26.33
C LEU A 7 -23.12 -47.74 25.17
N ALA A 8 -23.80 -47.03 24.26
CA ALA A 8 -23.16 -46.31 23.16
C ALA A 8 -22.51 -45.03 23.70
N LEU A 9 -21.17 -45.02 23.81
CA LEU A 9 -20.39 -43.82 24.09
C LEU A 9 -20.29 -42.99 22.80
N THR A 10 -21.15 -41.99 22.64
CA THR A 10 -21.01 -41.00 21.57
C THR A 10 -19.90 -40.01 21.94
N PHE A 11 -18.71 -40.19 21.36
CA PHE A 11 -17.62 -39.22 21.37
C PHE A 11 -18.01 -38.02 20.48
N SER A 12 -18.63 -36.99 21.08
CA SER A 12 -18.81 -35.70 20.40
C SER A 12 -17.48 -34.94 20.45
N THR A 13 -16.72 -34.99 19.35
CA THR A 13 -15.55 -34.13 19.15
C THR A 13 -16.02 -32.68 18.99
N PHE A 14 -15.99 -31.92 20.08
CA PHE A 14 -16.08 -30.47 20.02
C PHE A 14 -14.88 -29.95 19.25
N HIS A 15 -15.10 -29.53 18.01
CA HIS A 15 -14.11 -28.80 17.23
C HIS A 15 -14.02 -27.39 17.83
N SER A 16 -13.11 -27.19 18.77
CA SER A 16 -12.73 -25.86 19.19
C SER A 16 -12.05 -25.16 18.01
N PHE A 17 -12.79 -24.34 17.29
CA PHE A 17 -12.20 -23.34 16.40
C PHE A 17 -11.45 -22.34 17.28
N GLY A 18 -10.14 -22.57 17.46
CA GLY A 18 -9.27 -21.57 18.07
C GLY A 18 -9.32 -20.30 17.22
N GLN A 19 -9.71 -19.17 17.81
CA GLN A 19 -9.58 -17.88 17.15
C GLN A 19 -8.09 -17.56 17.02
N ALA A 20 -7.53 -17.75 15.82
CA ALA A 20 -6.15 -17.37 15.53
C ALA A 20 -6.07 -15.84 15.36
N ILE A 21 -6.02 -15.11 16.48
CA ILE A 21 -5.86 -13.65 16.49
C ILE A 21 -4.46 -13.33 16.99
N GLY A 22 -3.66 -12.68 16.14
CA GLY A 22 -2.31 -12.22 16.51
C GLY A 22 -2.31 -10.96 17.36
N ASN A 23 -1.22 -10.72 18.09
CA ASN A 23 -1.03 -9.53 18.94
C ASN A 23 -1.28 -8.20 18.19
N ALA A 24 -0.93 -8.13 16.91
CA ALA A 24 -1.18 -6.95 16.07
C ALA A 24 -2.67 -6.63 15.93
N ILE A 25 -3.51 -7.65 15.70
CA ILE A 25 -4.98 -7.49 15.61
C ILE A 25 -5.56 -7.13 16.97
N TYR A 26 -5.07 -7.75 18.04
CA TYR A 26 -5.49 -7.44 19.40
C TYR A 26 -5.23 -5.97 19.77
N GLN A 27 -4.05 -5.46 19.42
CA GLN A 27 -3.72 -4.04 19.62
C GLN A 27 -4.60 -3.11 18.77
N LYS A 28 -4.91 -3.48 17.51
CA LYS A 28 -5.86 -2.73 16.68
C LYS A 28 -7.25 -2.67 17.30
N MET A 29 -7.75 -3.77 17.84
CA MET A 29 -9.06 -3.81 18.52
C MET A 29 -9.10 -2.95 19.78
N LEU A 30 -8.02 -2.91 20.56
CA LEU A 30 -7.91 -2.02 21.73
C LEU A 30 -7.84 -0.55 21.35
N ASN A 31 -7.18 -0.25 20.24
CA ASN A 31 -6.88 1.12 19.82
C ASN A 31 -7.88 1.69 18.85
N ALA A 32 -8.87 0.93 18.37
CA ALA A 32 -9.80 1.38 17.33
C ALA A 32 -10.72 2.51 17.86
N PRO A 33 -10.58 3.77 17.40
CA PRO A 33 -11.72 4.67 17.38
C PRO A 33 -12.76 4.11 16.40
N HIS A 34 -14.04 4.34 16.68
CA HIS A 34 -15.08 4.05 15.72
C HIS A 34 -14.79 4.83 14.42
N TYR A 35 -14.62 4.10 13.31
CA TYR A 35 -14.62 4.58 11.93
C TYR A 35 -13.30 5.22 11.39
N GLU A 36 -12.36 4.38 10.94
CA GLU A 36 -11.29 4.82 10.02
C GLU A 36 -11.68 4.53 8.57
N ASN A 37 -11.81 5.59 7.78
CA ASN A 37 -11.90 5.51 6.32
C ASN A 37 -10.52 5.16 5.77
N ASN A 38 -10.21 3.86 5.66
CA ASN A 38 -9.07 3.41 4.87
C ASN A 38 -9.27 3.84 3.41
N PRO A 39 -8.21 4.32 2.71
CA PRO A 39 -8.27 4.48 1.28
C PRO A 39 -8.61 3.12 0.65
N GLY A 40 -9.67 3.12 -0.18
CA GLY A 40 -10.24 1.91 -0.73
C GLY A 40 -11.46 1.39 0.04
N ASN A 41 -12.36 2.26 0.51
CA ASN A 41 -13.67 1.83 1.04
C ASN A 41 -14.60 1.27 -0.06
N GLY A 42 -14.09 0.34 -0.88
CA GLY A 42 -14.69 -0.96 -1.16
C GLY A 42 -16.11 -0.95 -1.66
N LYS A 43 -16.47 -0.05 -2.59
CA LYS A 43 -17.58 -0.26 -3.53
C LYS A 43 -17.24 0.43 -4.84
N THR A 44 -17.58 -0.20 -5.95
CA THR A 44 -17.57 0.44 -7.26
C THR A 44 -18.43 1.70 -7.19
N HIS A 45 -17.81 2.89 -7.13
CA HIS A 45 -18.54 4.15 -7.12
C HIS A 45 -19.03 4.43 -8.54
N ARG A 46 -20.31 4.12 -8.76
CA ARG A 46 -21.05 4.53 -9.95
C ARG A 46 -22.01 5.61 -9.52
N THR A 47 -21.75 6.83 -9.98
CA THR A 47 -22.61 7.97 -9.66
C THR A 47 -23.16 8.55 -10.94
N LEU A 48 -24.48 8.63 -11.04
CA LEU A 48 -25.15 9.38 -12.09
C LEU A 48 -25.73 10.65 -11.47
N GLN A 49 -25.16 11.80 -11.81
CA GLN A 49 -25.66 13.10 -11.36
C GLN A 49 -26.04 13.96 -12.56
N GLY A 50 -27.35 14.20 -12.72
CA GLY A 50 -27.88 14.83 -13.93
C GLY A 50 -27.52 14.01 -15.17
N ARG A 51 -26.71 14.60 -16.05
CA ARG A 51 -26.21 13.99 -17.31
C ARG A 51 -24.76 13.54 -17.23
N THR A 52 -24.17 13.55 -16.05
CA THR A 52 -22.77 13.16 -15.86
C THR A 52 -22.73 11.78 -15.19
N LEU A 53 -22.23 10.79 -15.92
CA LEU A 53 -21.93 9.47 -15.40
C LEU A 53 -20.47 9.44 -14.93
N SER A 54 -20.25 9.25 -13.64
CA SER A 54 -18.92 9.07 -13.07
C SER A 54 -18.65 7.59 -12.84
N LEU A 55 -17.59 7.08 -13.46
CA LEU A 55 -17.11 5.71 -13.27
C LEU A 55 -15.74 5.76 -12.61
N GLU A 56 -15.66 5.20 -11.40
CA GLU A 56 -14.40 4.95 -10.73
C GLU A 56 -13.97 3.50 -10.91
N SER A 57 -12.67 3.29 -11.10
CA SER A 57 -12.04 1.98 -11.03
C SER A 57 -10.73 2.04 -10.25
N THR A 58 -10.43 0.98 -9.49
CA THR A 58 -9.20 0.86 -8.70
C THR A 58 -8.46 -0.44 -9.01
N ALA A 59 -7.12 -0.40 -9.01
CA ALA A 59 -6.28 -1.58 -9.11
C ALA A 59 -5.13 -1.58 -8.10
N LEU A 60 -4.78 -2.79 -7.69
CA LEU A 60 -3.59 -3.11 -6.91
C LEU A 60 -2.71 -4.08 -7.72
N MET A 61 -1.40 -3.86 -7.72
CA MET A 61 -0.42 -4.80 -8.26
C MET A 61 0.72 -4.96 -7.27
N ASN A 62 0.98 -6.20 -6.86
CA ASN A 62 2.14 -6.55 -6.05
C ASN A 62 3.29 -6.96 -6.97
N VAL A 63 4.46 -6.33 -6.81
CA VAL A 63 5.64 -6.57 -7.63
C VAL A 63 6.77 -7.07 -6.75
N ILE A 64 7.29 -8.24 -7.11
CA ILE A 64 8.48 -8.81 -6.48
C ILE A 64 9.68 -7.96 -6.92
N PRO A 65 10.49 -7.46 -5.98
CA PRO A 65 11.72 -6.73 -6.27
C PRO A 65 12.69 -7.56 -7.11
N ASP A 66 13.32 -6.96 -8.11
CA ASP A 66 14.34 -7.60 -8.94
C ASP A 66 15.65 -7.79 -8.16
N ALA A 67 15.95 -6.84 -7.27
CA ALA A 67 17.09 -6.91 -6.37
C ALA A 67 16.80 -6.16 -5.06
N HIS A 68 17.72 -6.31 -4.12
CA HIS A 68 17.73 -5.65 -2.83
C HIS A 68 19.09 -4.99 -2.62
N ILE A 69 19.13 -3.94 -1.81
CA ILE A 69 20.37 -3.35 -1.32
C ILE A 69 20.26 -3.24 0.19
N VAL A 70 21.08 -3.99 0.91
CA VAL A 70 21.24 -3.83 2.37
C VAL A 70 22.39 -2.87 2.63
N VAL A 71 22.20 -1.96 3.58
CA VAL A 71 23.20 -0.98 3.99
C VAL A 71 23.55 -1.24 5.45
N PHE A 72 24.83 -1.46 5.73
CA PHE A 72 25.34 -1.51 7.09
C PHE A 72 26.18 -0.29 7.41
N THR A 73 26.03 0.23 8.62
CA THR A 73 26.89 1.30 9.16
C THR A 73 28.02 0.69 9.96
N MET A 74 29.24 1.20 9.74
CA MET A 74 30.42 0.84 10.51
C MET A 74 31.01 2.10 11.13
N VAL A 75 31.35 2.01 12.41
CA VAL A 75 32.06 3.07 13.14
C VAL A 75 33.34 2.48 13.69
N GLN A 76 34.46 3.14 13.41
CA GLN A 76 35.77 2.73 13.92
C GLN A 76 36.48 3.92 14.56
N LEU A 77 37.07 3.64 15.72
CA LEU A 77 37.90 4.59 16.46
C LEU A 77 39.37 4.21 16.27
N GLY A 78 40.23 5.22 16.19
CA GLY A 78 41.68 5.05 16.18
C GLY A 78 42.37 6.24 16.85
N THR A 79 43.56 6.04 17.40
CA THR A 79 44.37 7.13 17.94
C THR A 79 44.89 8.04 16.83
N THR A 80 45.08 7.49 15.63
CA THR A 80 45.40 8.22 14.40
C THR A 80 44.36 7.96 13.31
N ALA A 81 44.33 8.86 12.33
CA ALA A 81 43.51 8.72 11.13
C ALA A 81 43.82 7.42 10.36
N GLN A 82 45.10 7.07 10.26
CA GLN A 82 45.56 5.86 9.57
C GLN A 82 45.10 4.61 10.32
N GLU A 83 45.28 4.56 11.63
CA GLU A 83 44.85 3.42 12.45
C GLU A 83 43.34 3.16 12.35
N ALA A 84 42.52 4.22 12.42
CA ALA A 84 41.06 4.08 12.26
C ALA A 84 40.70 3.50 10.88
N THR A 85 41.44 3.88 9.84
CA THR A 85 41.26 3.37 8.47
C THR A 85 41.67 1.90 8.37
N ASP A 86 42.86 1.55 8.88
CA ASP A 86 43.40 0.19 8.83
C ASP A 86 42.51 -0.80 9.59
N LEU A 87 42.02 -0.41 10.78
CA LEU A 87 41.10 -1.21 11.57
C LEU A 87 39.78 -1.46 10.83
N LEU A 88 39.24 -0.43 10.15
CA LEU A 88 38.01 -0.57 9.39
C LEU A 88 38.22 -1.45 8.13
N ASP A 89 39.32 -1.27 7.42
CA ASP A 89 39.66 -2.07 6.24
C ASP A 89 39.94 -3.54 6.59
N SER A 90 40.48 -3.81 7.79
CA SER A 90 40.65 -5.17 8.33
C SER A 90 39.32 -5.91 8.51
N LYS A 91 38.21 -5.19 8.72
CA LYS A 91 36.85 -5.75 8.78
C LYS A 91 36.25 -5.91 7.39
N ILE A 92 36.42 -4.90 6.53
CA ILE A 92 35.79 -4.84 5.21
C ILE A 92 36.37 -5.87 4.23
N ASN A 93 37.69 -6.05 4.21
CA ASN A 93 38.34 -6.91 3.22
C ASN A 93 37.91 -8.39 3.34
N PRO A 94 37.86 -8.99 4.55
CA PRO A 94 37.29 -10.32 4.73
C PRO A 94 35.81 -10.40 4.36
N ILE A 95 35.01 -9.37 4.67
CA ILE A 95 33.59 -9.31 4.29
C ILE A 95 33.46 -9.39 2.76
N LYS A 96 34.18 -8.54 2.01
CA LYS A 96 34.18 -8.55 0.54
C LYS A 96 34.53 -9.92 -0.04
N SER A 97 35.58 -10.56 0.49
CA SER A 97 36.00 -11.89 0.08
C SER A 97 34.93 -12.96 0.33
N LYS A 98 34.32 -12.96 1.53
CA LYS A 98 33.25 -13.92 1.90
C LYS A 98 31.96 -13.69 1.11
N LEU A 99 31.59 -12.43 0.85
CA LEU A 99 30.45 -12.09 0.01
C LEU A 99 30.65 -12.59 -1.44
N SER A 100 31.86 -12.45 -1.97
CA SER A 100 32.22 -13.00 -3.28
C SER A 100 32.08 -14.53 -3.32
N ALA A 101 32.47 -15.22 -2.25
CA ALA A 101 32.34 -16.67 -2.15
C ALA A 101 30.88 -17.17 -2.14
N ILE A 102 29.91 -16.32 -1.77
CA ILE A 102 28.47 -16.65 -1.85
C ILE A 102 27.79 -16.09 -3.12
N GLY A 103 28.58 -15.62 -4.09
CA GLY A 103 28.09 -15.20 -5.41
C GLY A 103 27.79 -13.70 -5.56
N ILE A 104 28.13 -12.87 -4.58
CA ILE A 104 27.95 -11.41 -4.68
C ILE A 104 29.19 -10.80 -5.32
N GLN A 105 29.04 -10.27 -6.54
CA GLN A 105 30.14 -9.67 -7.27
C GLN A 105 30.67 -8.40 -6.59
N GLN A 106 31.95 -8.11 -6.76
CA GLN A 106 32.61 -6.97 -6.11
C GLN A 106 32.02 -5.62 -6.52
N GLU A 107 31.50 -5.50 -7.74
CA GLU A 107 30.78 -4.32 -8.24
C GLU A 107 29.44 -4.06 -7.52
N ASN A 108 28.86 -5.09 -6.92
CA ASN A 108 27.65 -5.01 -6.11
C ASN A 108 27.96 -4.67 -4.64
N ILE A 109 29.22 -4.38 -4.29
CA ILE A 109 29.66 -3.99 -2.96
C ILE A 109 30.29 -2.60 -3.02
N VAL A 110 29.55 -1.60 -2.56
CA VAL A 110 29.98 -0.20 -2.57
C VAL A 110 30.23 0.28 -1.15
N LEU A 111 31.38 0.93 -0.94
CA LEU A 111 31.70 1.60 0.31
C LEU A 111 31.45 3.08 0.15
N ASP A 112 30.75 3.67 1.11
CA ASP A 112 30.46 5.11 1.15
C ASP A 112 31.02 5.70 2.45
N MET A 113 31.75 6.81 2.34
CA MET A 113 32.32 7.48 3.52
C MET A 113 31.29 8.46 4.08
N VAL A 114 30.84 8.21 5.31
CA VAL A 114 29.82 9.02 5.97
C VAL A 114 30.43 10.19 6.73
N SER A 115 31.45 9.93 7.55
CA SER A 115 32.13 10.96 8.31
C SER A 115 33.53 10.55 8.71
N PHE A 116 34.44 11.52 8.79
CA PHE A 116 35.75 11.31 9.37
C PHE A 116 36.16 12.54 10.17
N ILE A 117 36.10 12.44 11.50
CA ILE A 117 36.26 13.58 12.39
C ILE A 117 37.25 13.29 13.52
N PRO A 118 38.01 14.30 13.99
CA PRO A 118 38.78 14.17 15.21
C PRO A 118 37.83 14.05 16.42
N ARG A 119 38.29 13.33 17.44
CA ARG A 119 37.61 13.20 18.73
C ARG A 119 38.42 13.88 19.81
N TYR A 120 37.71 14.51 20.73
CA TYR A 120 38.26 15.18 21.89
C TYR A 120 37.79 14.49 23.17
N GLU A 121 38.58 14.63 24.23
CA GLU A 121 38.20 14.26 25.60
C GLU A 121 38.42 15.46 26.52
N ASP A 122 37.45 15.70 27.40
CA ASP A 122 37.58 16.72 28.43
C ASP A 122 38.50 16.23 29.54
N THR A 123 39.57 16.98 29.78
CA THR A 123 40.46 16.74 30.93
C THR A 123 40.31 17.84 31.96
N LEU A 124 40.32 17.44 33.24
CA LEU A 124 40.27 18.36 34.37
C LEU A 124 41.63 19.04 34.56
N GLY A 125 41.74 20.29 34.09
CA GLY A 125 42.86 21.16 34.41
C GLY A 125 42.70 21.75 35.81
N LYS A 126 43.42 21.23 36.81
CA LYS A 126 43.50 21.88 38.14
C LYS A 126 44.47 23.05 38.07
N LYS A 127 43.94 24.29 38.06
CA LYS A 127 44.74 25.49 38.37
C LYS A 127 44.74 25.69 39.89
N ARG A 128 45.78 26.34 40.45
CA ARG A 128 45.93 26.59 41.90
C ARG A 128 44.68 27.20 42.57
N PHE A 129 43.80 27.86 41.81
CA PHE A 129 42.59 28.52 42.30
C PHE A 129 41.31 28.24 41.49
N SER A 130 41.30 27.32 40.51
CA SER A 130 40.09 27.03 39.71
C SER A 130 40.15 25.65 39.02
N THR A 131 38.98 25.08 38.74
CA THR A 131 38.83 23.85 37.94
C THR A 131 38.27 24.24 36.58
N THR A 132 39.03 24.01 35.51
CA THR A 132 38.60 24.28 34.13
C THR A 132 38.70 23.00 33.31
N TYR A 133 37.68 22.70 32.52
CA TYR A 133 37.71 21.60 31.55
C TYR A 133 38.43 22.07 30.29
N THR A 134 39.39 21.27 29.81
CA THR A 134 40.10 21.52 28.56
C THR A 134 39.93 20.30 27.65
N GLU A 135 39.40 20.53 26.46
CA GLU A 135 39.32 19.53 25.40
C GLU A 135 40.73 19.23 24.86
N ILE A 136 41.14 17.97 24.91
CA ILE A 136 42.36 17.49 24.26
C ILE A 136 42.03 16.49 23.15
N PRO A 137 42.71 16.54 21.99
CA PRO A 137 42.54 15.53 20.95
C PRO A 137 42.86 14.13 21.49
N LYS A 138 41.92 13.20 21.34
CA LYS A 138 42.03 11.80 21.79
C LYS A 138 42.21 10.81 20.63
N GLY A 139 41.80 11.19 19.42
CA GLY A 139 41.94 10.36 18.24
C GLY A 139 40.98 10.77 17.13
N PHE A 140 40.54 9.79 16.34
CA PHE A 140 39.65 9.97 15.21
C PHE A 140 38.49 8.97 15.25
N GLU A 141 37.37 9.38 14.68
CA GLU A 141 36.21 8.53 14.40
C GLU A 141 35.96 8.51 12.91
N LEU A 142 35.99 7.31 12.33
CA LEU A 142 35.67 7.05 10.94
C LEU A 142 34.35 6.28 10.86
N LYS A 143 33.41 6.82 10.08
CA LYS A 143 32.14 6.18 9.76
C LYS A 143 32.05 5.90 8.27
N LYS A 144 31.77 4.65 7.90
CA LYS A 144 31.49 4.24 6.52
C LYS A 144 30.24 3.39 6.46
N ASN A 145 29.52 3.49 5.35
CA ASN A 145 28.46 2.56 5.00
C ASN A 145 29.00 1.52 4.01
N ILE A 146 28.53 0.29 4.13
CA ILE A 146 28.71 -0.75 3.11
C ILE A 146 27.34 -1.08 2.52
N HIS A 147 27.20 -0.79 1.23
CA HIS A 147 26.04 -1.12 0.41
C HIS A 147 26.31 -2.45 -0.28
N ILE A 148 25.41 -3.42 -0.10
CA ILE A 148 25.52 -4.75 -0.68
C ILE A 148 24.25 -5.01 -1.49
N LYS A 149 24.38 -5.07 -2.82
CA LYS A 149 23.29 -5.44 -3.72
C LYS A 149 23.23 -6.97 -3.87
N TYR A 150 22.03 -7.53 -3.75
CA TYR A 150 21.78 -8.96 -3.89
C TYR A 150 20.39 -9.23 -4.48
N GLU A 151 20.23 -10.29 -5.26
CA GLU A 151 18.96 -10.60 -5.93
C GLU A 151 18.11 -11.57 -5.10
N ASN A 152 18.71 -12.69 -4.69
CA ASN A 152 18.00 -13.70 -3.90
C ASN A 152 17.85 -13.27 -2.43
N HIS A 153 16.61 -13.09 -1.98
CA HIS A 153 16.27 -12.74 -0.60
C HIS A 153 16.88 -13.68 0.46
N GLU A 154 17.07 -14.96 0.14
CA GLU A 154 17.69 -15.95 1.05
C GLU A 154 19.16 -15.65 1.35
N LEU A 155 19.82 -14.79 0.55
CA LEU A 155 21.19 -14.36 0.82
C LEU A 155 21.26 -13.38 1.99
N LEU A 156 20.17 -12.70 2.36
CA LEU A 156 20.19 -11.68 3.42
C LEU A 156 20.72 -12.26 4.74
N ASP A 157 20.24 -13.41 5.17
CA ASP A 157 20.68 -14.06 6.41
C ASP A 157 22.18 -14.40 6.36
N ARG A 158 22.68 -14.83 5.19
CA ARG A 158 24.10 -15.11 4.98
C ARG A 158 24.94 -13.84 5.01
N ILE A 159 24.46 -12.76 4.39
CA ILE A 159 25.12 -11.44 4.40
C ILE A 159 25.21 -10.95 5.84
N ILE A 160 24.12 -10.99 6.60
CA ILE A 160 24.08 -10.60 8.02
C ILE A 160 25.08 -11.42 8.82
N ALA A 161 25.11 -12.75 8.66
CA ALA A 161 26.04 -13.60 9.36
C ALA A 161 27.52 -13.28 9.02
N ILE A 162 27.83 -13.00 7.76
CA ILE A 162 29.18 -12.60 7.32
C ILE A 162 29.58 -11.27 7.96
N CYS A 163 28.71 -10.26 7.92
CA CYS A 163 28.95 -8.95 8.54
C CYS A 163 29.11 -9.06 10.06
N ALA A 164 28.23 -9.80 10.73
CA ALA A 164 28.27 -10.01 12.17
C ALA A 164 29.55 -10.72 12.63
N ALA A 165 30.06 -11.69 11.85
CA ALA A 165 31.33 -12.36 12.13
C ALA A 165 32.56 -11.42 12.09
N HIS A 166 32.39 -10.21 11.54
CA HIS A 166 33.39 -9.14 11.51
C HIS A 166 32.94 -7.89 12.29
N GLU A 167 32.04 -8.08 13.27
CA GLU A 167 31.55 -7.04 14.18
C GLU A 167 30.81 -5.88 13.50
N VAL A 168 30.15 -6.15 12.37
CA VAL A 168 29.29 -5.19 11.67
C VAL A 168 27.83 -5.60 11.89
N PHE A 169 27.15 -4.92 12.82
CA PHE A 169 25.81 -5.30 13.28
C PHE A 169 24.69 -4.34 12.86
N ASP A 170 25.03 -3.07 12.63
CA ASP A 170 24.02 -2.03 12.42
C ASP A 170 23.54 -2.02 10.97
N ILE A 171 22.31 -2.51 10.74
CA ILE A 171 21.61 -2.40 9.46
C ILE A 171 20.90 -1.05 9.42
N ALA A 172 21.41 -0.15 8.58
CA ALA A 172 20.86 1.19 8.42
C ALA A 172 19.57 1.20 7.57
N ASP A 173 19.57 0.43 6.48
CA ASP A 173 18.47 0.42 5.51
C ASP A 173 18.45 -0.89 4.68
N VAL A 174 17.26 -1.25 4.19
CA VAL A 174 17.06 -2.30 3.19
C VAL A 174 16.20 -1.73 2.07
N LYS A 175 16.81 -1.50 0.91
CA LYS A 175 16.14 -0.98 -0.28
C LYS A 175 15.70 -2.11 -1.19
N TYR A 176 14.56 -1.91 -1.83
CA TYR A 176 13.97 -2.82 -2.80
C TYR A 176 14.10 -2.18 -4.18
N VAL A 177 14.71 -2.88 -5.13
CA VAL A 177 15.07 -2.36 -6.45
C VAL A 177 14.15 -2.97 -7.50
N LEU A 178 13.53 -2.10 -8.30
CA LEU A 178 12.79 -2.45 -9.51
C LEU A 178 13.59 -1.97 -10.72
N LEU A 179 14.03 -2.88 -11.57
CA LEU A 179 14.77 -2.59 -12.79
C LEU A 179 13.85 -2.09 -13.90
N ASN A 180 12.56 -2.48 -13.87
CA ASN A 180 11.60 -2.09 -14.89
C ASN A 180 10.22 -1.72 -14.31
N SER A 181 10.18 -0.60 -13.57
CA SER A 181 8.94 -0.05 -13.01
C SER A 181 7.93 0.31 -14.09
N GLU A 182 8.37 0.84 -15.24
CA GLU A 182 7.49 1.31 -16.31
C GLU A 182 6.68 0.18 -16.96
N LYS A 183 7.28 -1.00 -17.15
CA LYS A 183 6.54 -2.16 -17.65
C LYS A 183 5.37 -2.54 -16.72
N SER A 184 5.59 -2.53 -15.41
CA SER A 184 4.55 -2.84 -14.42
C SER A 184 3.42 -1.80 -14.45
N LYS A 185 3.77 -0.51 -14.54
CA LYS A 185 2.78 0.58 -14.66
C LYS A 185 1.94 0.48 -15.94
N GLN A 186 2.57 0.16 -17.08
CA GLN A 186 1.86 -0.02 -18.35
C GLN A 186 0.92 -1.22 -18.33
N GLU A 187 1.34 -2.34 -17.74
CA GLU A 187 0.49 -3.50 -17.55
C GLU A 187 -0.75 -3.17 -16.72
N LEU A 188 -0.56 -2.47 -15.60
CA LEU A 188 -1.63 -2.02 -14.73
C LEU A 188 -2.61 -1.12 -15.49
N ARG A 189 -2.11 -0.10 -16.20
CA ARG A 189 -2.94 0.82 -17.00
C ARG A 189 -3.71 0.06 -18.10
N LYS A 190 -3.09 -0.93 -18.76
CA LYS A 190 -3.76 -1.75 -19.78
C LYS A 190 -4.92 -2.56 -19.19
N LYS A 191 -4.72 -3.18 -18.03
CA LYS A 191 -5.79 -3.92 -17.32
C LYS A 191 -6.92 -3.00 -16.90
N MET A 192 -6.59 -1.79 -16.46
CA MET A 192 -7.56 -0.76 -16.07
C MET A 192 -8.40 -0.26 -17.23
N LEU A 193 -7.78 0.03 -18.38
CA LEU A 193 -8.51 0.43 -19.59
C LEU A 193 -9.47 -0.66 -20.04
N LYS A 194 -9.03 -1.93 -20.00
CA LYS A 194 -9.90 -3.07 -20.31
C LYS A 194 -11.11 -3.12 -19.38
N HIS A 195 -10.88 -3.04 -18.07
CA HIS A 195 -11.96 -3.07 -17.09
C HIS A 195 -12.93 -1.88 -17.19
N LEU A 196 -12.41 -0.69 -17.49
CA LEU A 196 -13.25 0.48 -17.73
C LEU A 196 -14.11 0.29 -18.99
N SER A 197 -13.56 -0.29 -20.06
CA SER A 197 -14.31 -0.59 -21.28
C SER A 197 -15.45 -1.58 -21.02
N GLU A 198 -15.23 -2.59 -20.16
CA GLU A 198 -16.25 -3.52 -19.71
C GLU A 198 -17.34 -2.80 -18.88
N LYS A 199 -16.96 -1.85 -18.02
CA LYS A 199 -17.91 -1.01 -17.27
C LYS A 199 -18.78 -0.15 -18.19
N ILE A 200 -18.23 0.41 -19.27
CA ILE A 200 -18.98 1.21 -20.26
C ILE A 200 -19.91 0.31 -21.09
N ALA A 201 -19.43 -0.87 -21.52
CA ALA A 201 -20.22 -1.83 -22.30
C ALA A 201 -21.54 -2.22 -21.60
N PHE A 202 -21.53 -2.31 -20.27
CA PHE A 202 -22.73 -2.51 -19.47
C PHE A 202 -23.80 -1.41 -19.68
N TYR A 203 -23.41 -0.14 -19.84
CA TYR A 203 -24.36 0.95 -20.08
C TYR A 203 -24.95 0.91 -21.50
N HIS A 204 -24.17 0.46 -22.49
CA HIS A 204 -24.69 0.20 -23.83
C HIS A 204 -25.75 -0.90 -23.82
N GLN A 205 -25.55 -1.98 -23.06
CA GLN A 205 -26.55 -3.05 -22.90
C GLN A 205 -27.86 -2.58 -22.23
N LEU A 206 -27.80 -1.52 -21.42
CA LEU A 206 -28.98 -0.92 -20.79
C LEU A 206 -29.72 0.07 -21.70
N ASN A 207 -29.36 0.16 -22.99
CA ASN A 207 -29.89 1.15 -23.94
C ASN A 207 -29.76 2.60 -23.43
N ILE A 208 -28.74 2.91 -22.61
CA ILE A 208 -28.45 4.25 -22.09
C ILE A 208 -27.73 5.13 -23.17
N GLN A 209 -27.92 4.77 -24.45
CA GLN A 209 -27.46 5.42 -25.69
C GLN A 209 -25.99 5.17 -26.09
N ASP A 210 -25.74 5.25 -27.41
CA ASP A 210 -24.49 4.90 -28.08
C ASP A 210 -23.41 5.98 -28.02
N SER A 211 -23.78 7.25 -27.77
CA SER A 211 -22.85 8.38 -27.78
C SER A 211 -22.49 8.85 -26.36
N ILE A 212 -21.62 8.10 -25.71
CA ILE A 212 -21.02 8.48 -24.42
C ILE A 212 -19.74 9.28 -24.69
N GLU A 213 -19.72 10.57 -24.32
CA GLU A 213 -18.54 11.43 -24.49
C GLU A 213 -17.73 11.50 -23.19
N ILE A 214 -16.40 11.44 -23.27
CA ILE A 214 -15.53 11.62 -22.11
C ILE A 214 -15.42 13.12 -21.80
N LYS A 215 -15.84 13.54 -20.60
CA LYS A 215 -15.66 14.93 -20.12
C LYS A 215 -14.29 15.12 -19.46
N THR A 216 -13.96 14.25 -18.53
CA THR A 216 -12.73 14.38 -17.73
C THR A 216 -12.20 13.00 -17.35
N ILE A 217 -10.88 12.87 -17.33
CA ILE A 217 -10.17 11.69 -16.83
C ILE A 217 -9.26 12.17 -15.70
N ASN A 218 -9.40 11.56 -14.52
CA ASN A 218 -8.47 11.75 -13.41
C ASN A 218 -7.77 10.43 -13.13
N GLU A 219 -6.44 10.44 -13.16
CA GLU A 219 -5.60 9.27 -12.88
C GLU A 219 -4.72 9.53 -11.66
N GLU A 220 -4.62 8.55 -10.78
CA GLU A 220 -3.76 8.56 -9.61
C GLU A 220 -3.01 7.23 -9.53
N LEU A 221 -1.68 7.26 -9.66
CA LEU A 221 -0.80 6.11 -9.50
C LEU A 221 0.10 6.37 -8.29
N LYS A 222 0.18 5.42 -7.36
CA LYS A 222 1.07 5.46 -6.20
C LYS A 222 1.90 4.20 -6.11
N GLU A 223 3.15 4.38 -5.70
CA GLU A 223 4.09 3.30 -5.39
C GLU A 223 4.29 3.27 -3.88
N LEU A 224 4.13 2.10 -3.25
CA LEU A 224 4.41 1.90 -1.84
C LEU A 224 5.51 0.86 -1.71
N TYR A 225 6.60 1.23 -1.04
CA TYR A 225 7.71 0.33 -0.76
C TYR A 225 7.47 -0.38 0.57
N PRO A 226 8.06 -1.58 0.78
CA PRO A 226 7.82 -2.32 1.99
C PRO A 226 8.07 -1.56 3.30
N LYS A 227 9.08 -0.68 3.32
CA LYS A 227 9.40 0.18 4.48
C LYS A 227 8.20 1.03 4.94
N ASP A 228 7.31 1.41 4.01
CA ASP A 228 6.12 2.22 4.27
C ASP A 228 4.93 1.38 4.77
N SER A 229 5.07 0.06 4.72
CA SER A 229 4.02 -0.92 5.06
C SER A 229 4.33 -1.71 6.33
N TYR A 230 5.40 -1.39 7.07
CA TYR A 230 5.66 -2.03 8.36
C TYR A 230 4.87 -1.35 9.48
N GLU A 231 4.12 -2.16 10.22
CA GLU A 231 3.39 -1.70 11.40
C GLU A 231 4.03 -2.17 12.69
N LYS A 232 3.96 -1.32 13.71
CA LYS A 232 4.45 -1.62 15.06
C LYS A 232 3.34 -2.28 15.88
N TYR A 233 3.70 -3.32 16.62
CA TYR A 233 2.84 -3.87 17.66
C TYR A 233 3.65 -4.21 18.92
N THR A 234 2.97 -4.31 20.05
CA THR A 234 3.54 -4.79 21.31
C THR A 234 2.88 -6.11 21.68
N ALA A 235 3.65 -7.03 22.23
CA ALA A 235 3.08 -8.30 22.69
C ALA A 235 2.03 -8.03 23.77
N PHE A 236 0.83 -8.60 23.59
CA PHE A 236 -0.17 -8.53 24.63
C PHE A 236 0.22 -9.48 25.76
N SER A 237 0.66 -8.89 26.86
CA SER A 237 0.84 -9.58 28.13
C SER A 237 0.06 -8.83 29.21
N SER A 238 -0.79 -9.55 29.93
CA SER A 238 -1.41 -9.09 31.17
C SER A 238 -0.57 -9.62 32.34
N SER A 239 -0.10 -8.72 33.21
CA SER A 239 0.43 -9.12 34.51
C SER A 239 -0.70 -9.79 35.31
N SER A 240 -0.48 -10.95 35.91
CA SER A 240 -1.50 -11.59 36.75
C SER A 240 -1.78 -10.74 37.99
N TYR A 241 -3.05 -10.46 38.26
CA TYR A 241 -3.47 -9.72 39.44
C TYR A 241 -3.61 -10.62 40.69
N GLU A 242 -3.32 -11.91 40.57
CA GLU A 242 -3.44 -12.89 41.67
C GLU A 242 -2.61 -12.49 42.90
N ALA A 243 -1.44 -11.88 42.70
CA ALA A 243 -0.60 -11.37 43.78
C ALA A 243 -1.17 -10.12 44.48
N ILE A 244 -2.05 -9.36 43.80
CA ILE A 244 -2.63 -8.09 44.29
C ILE A 244 -3.81 -8.33 45.24
N ASN A 245 -4.45 -9.51 45.19
CA ASN A 245 -5.53 -9.90 46.10
C ASN A 245 -5.05 -10.39 47.48
N SER A 246 -3.73 -10.50 47.72
CA SER A 246 -3.22 -10.75 49.06
C SER A 246 -3.39 -9.47 49.90
N LYS A 247 -4.26 -9.54 50.92
CA LYS A 247 -4.67 -8.45 51.84
C LYS A 247 -3.52 -7.69 52.57
N LYS A 248 -2.25 -7.88 52.24
CA LYS A 248 -1.09 -7.31 52.93
C LYS A 248 -0.19 -6.36 52.13
N LYS A 249 -0.45 -6.08 50.85
CA LYS A 249 0.34 -5.07 50.11
C LYS A 249 -0.56 -4.15 49.30
N ARG A 250 -0.98 -3.03 49.91
CA ARG A 250 -1.37 -1.82 49.16
C ARG A 250 -0.14 -1.34 48.38
N MET A 251 -0.01 -1.76 47.12
CA MET A 251 1.13 -1.43 46.28
C MET A 251 1.07 0.04 45.84
N LYS A 252 1.79 0.91 46.56
CA LYS A 252 2.38 2.11 45.93
C LYS A 252 3.45 1.61 44.95
N ASN A 253 3.31 2.00 43.68
CA ASN A 253 4.26 1.84 42.57
C ASN A 253 4.45 0.41 42.04
N LEU A 254 3.48 -0.08 41.25
CA LEU A 254 3.72 -1.19 40.32
C LEU A 254 4.64 -0.71 39.19
N SER A 255 5.90 -1.14 39.18
CA SER A 255 6.76 -0.96 38.01
C SER A 255 6.30 -1.92 36.92
N LYS A 256 5.68 -1.41 35.86
CA LYS A 256 5.32 -2.22 34.70
C LYS A 256 6.61 -2.53 33.94
N ALA A 257 6.85 -3.81 33.65
CA ALA A 257 7.96 -4.22 32.78
C ALA A 257 7.82 -3.56 31.40
N THR A 258 8.93 -3.07 30.86
CA THR A 258 8.99 -2.54 29.49
C THR A 258 8.63 -3.65 28.51
N LYS A 259 7.62 -3.41 27.67
CA LYS A 259 7.22 -4.34 26.62
C LYS A 259 8.05 -4.06 25.37
N ASN A 260 8.59 -5.11 24.76
CA ASN A 260 9.29 -4.98 23.48
C ASN A 260 8.28 -4.64 22.38
N THR A 261 8.66 -3.69 21.52
CA THR A 261 7.92 -3.36 20.30
C THR A 261 8.48 -4.18 19.15
N SER A 262 7.59 -4.84 18.42
CA SER A 262 7.91 -5.62 17.23
C SER A 262 7.32 -4.95 15.99
N LEU A 263 7.87 -5.28 14.83
CA LEU A 263 7.41 -4.82 13.52
C LEU A 263 6.92 -6.02 12.71
N PHE A 264 5.90 -5.82 11.88
CA PHE A 264 5.48 -6.81 10.90
C PHE A 264 5.09 -6.11 9.59
N TYR A 265 5.26 -6.82 8.48
CA TYR A 265 4.86 -6.33 7.17
C TYR A 265 3.33 -6.41 7.04
N ASN A 266 2.68 -5.27 6.84
CA ASN A 266 1.24 -5.15 6.64
C ASN A 266 0.96 -4.44 5.30
N PRO A 267 0.97 -5.16 4.16
CA PRO A 267 0.66 -4.57 2.87
C PRO A 267 -0.79 -4.07 2.81
N ILE A 268 -1.07 -3.20 1.84
CA ILE A 268 -2.43 -2.79 1.51
C ILE A 268 -3.24 -4.04 1.11
N ASP A 269 -4.42 -4.17 1.71
CA ASP A 269 -5.33 -5.28 1.49
C ASP A 269 -5.99 -5.21 0.10
N ALA A 270 -5.94 -6.35 -0.60
CA ALA A 270 -6.52 -6.54 -1.92
C ALA A 270 -8.05 -6.36 -1.96
N LYS A 271 -8.76 -6.54 -0.83
CA LYS A 271 -10.23 -6.48 -0.75
C LYS A 271 -10.84 -5.14 -1.17
N TYR A 272 -10.02 -4.11 -1.26
CA TYR A 272 -10.40 -2.74 -1.50
C TYR A 272 -10.30 -2.31 -2.97
N PHE A 273 -9.90 -3.22 -3.87
CA PHE A 273 -9.63 -2.92 -5.27
C PHE A 273 -10.51 -3.72 -6.22
N ASP A 274 -10.89 -3.11 -7.36
CA ASP A 274 -11.66 -3.79 -8.40
C ASP A 274 -10.80 -4.82 -9.16
N ILE A 275 -9.51 -4.51 -9.35
CA ILE A 275 -8.55 -5.37 -10.06
C ILE A 275 -7.34 -5.63 -9.16
N VAL A 276 -6.93 -6.88 -9.04
CA VAL A 276 -5.74 -7.25 -8.28
C VAL A 276 -4.83 -8.12 -9.13
N LEU A 277 -3.60 -7.66 -9.35
CA LEU A 277 -2.53 -8.40 -10.01
C LEU A 277 -1.58 -8.93 -8.95
N ASN A 278 -1.22 -10.21 -9.09
CA ASN A 278 -0.34 -10.93 -8.16
C ASN A 278 -0.83 -10.84 -6.70
N PRO A 279 -2.03 -11.36 -6.38
CA PRO A 279 -2.61 -11.23 -5.03
C PRO A 279 -1.85 -11.98 -3.94
N ASP A 280 -1.03 -12.97 -4.31
CA ASP A 280 -0.27 -13.79 -3.37
C ASP A 280 0.99 -13.05 -2.90
N VAL A 281 0.91 -12.44 -1.71
CA VAL A 281 2.00 -11.67 -1.09
C VAL A 281 2.60 -12.50 0.04
N LEU A 282 3.54 -13.38 -0.29
CA LEU A 282 4.29 -14.16 0.70
C LEU A 282 5.46 -13.37 1.33
N LYS A 283 6.05 -12.46 0.54
CA LYS A 283 7.27 -11.72 0.88
C LYS A 283 7.00 -10.22 0.79
N PRO A 284 7.83 -9.37 1.42
CA PRO A 284 7.76 -7.93 1.20
C PRO A 284 7.84 -7.57 -0.29
N THR A 285 6.81 -6.89 -0.82
CA THR A 285 6.72 -6.48 -2.23
C THR A 285 6.51 -4.98 -2.37
N VAL A 286 6.91 -4.42 -3.50
CA VAL A 286 6.50 -3.06 -3.88
C VAL A 286 5.06 -3.11 -4.40
N GLN A 287 4.18 -2.28 -3.84
CA GLN A 287 2.78 -2.23 -4.23
C GLN A 287 2.50 -1.02 -5.11
N TYR A 288 1.92 -1.25 -6.27
CA TYR A 288 1.34 -0.20 -7.09
C TYR A 288 -0.16 -0.12 -6.84
N THR A 289 -0.64 1.06 -6.46
CA THR A 289 -2.07 1.34 -6.44
C THR A 289 -2.39 2.32 -7.56
N TYR A 290 -3.46 2.05 -8.29
CA TYR A 290 -3.90 2.88 -9.39
C TYR A 290 -5.41 3.12 -9.28
N LYS A 291 -5.81 4.39 -9.38
CA LYS A 291 -7.21 4.80 -9.41
C LYS A 291 -7.43 5.65 -10.65
N ILE A 292 -8.50 5.33 -11.37
CA ILE A 292 -8.98 6.16 -12.48
C ILE A 292 -10.45 6.50 -12.24
N THR A 293 -10.77 7.78 -12.38
CA THR A 293 -12.14 8.28 -12.36
C THR A 293 -12.41 8.97 -13.68
N VAL A 294 -13.38 8.46 -14.44
CA VAL A 294 -13.79 9.04 -15.71
C VAL A 294 -15.21 9.55 -15.59
N ASN A 295 -15.40 10.82 -15.93
CA ASN A 295 -16.72 11.42 -16.04
C ASN A 295 -17.12 11.46 -17.50
N TYR A 296 -18.30 10.94 -17.78
CA TYR A 296 -18.89 10.90 -19.12
C TYR A 296 -20.11 11.81 -19.20
N ALA A 297 -20.32 12.43 -20.36
CA ALA A 297 -21.57 13.07 -20.72
C ALA A 297 -22.51 12.03 -21.33
N LEU A 298 -23.68 11.86 -20.75
CA LEU A 298 -24.75 11.10 -21.40
C LEU A 298 -25.44 12.00 -22.44
N PRO A 299 -25.86 11.48 -23.61
CA PRO A 299 -26.48 12.29 -24.65
C PRO A 299 -27.88 12.76 -24.25
N LEU A 300 -28.41 13.77 -24.95
CA LEU A 300 -29.79 14.21 -24.72
C LEU A 300 -30.72 13.07 -25.15
N PRO A 301 -31.83 12.80 -24.42
CA PRO A 301 -32.88 12.01 -25.03
C PRO A 301 -33.23 12.71 -26.34
N GLU A 302 -33.23 11.97 -27.44
CA GLU A 302 -33.71 12.51 -28.71
C GLU A 302 -35.07 13.13 -28.41
N LYS A 303 -35.22 14.43 -28.68
CA LYS A 303 -36.57 14.98 -28.74
C LYS A 303 -37.25 14.14 -29.80
N VAL A 304 -38.29 13.40 -29.41
CA VAL A 304 -39.25 12.88 -30.38
C VAL A 304 -39.75 14.12 -31.09
N THR A 305 -39.17 14.44 -32.25
CA THR A 305 -39.78 15.37 -33.17
C THR A 305 -41.06 14.67 -33.55
N GLU A 306 -42.16 15.08 -32.91
CA GLU A 306 -43.48 14.77 -33.44
C GLU A 306 -43.41 15.06 -34.95
N PRO A 307 -43.79 14.11 -35.81
CA PRO A 307 -43.80 14.36 -37.24
C PRO A 307 -44.53 15.69 -37.47
N PRO A 308 -44.02 16.57 -38.33
CA PRO A 308 -44.64 17.87 -38.55
C PRO A 308 -46.13 17.63 -38.77
N GLN A 309 -46.98 18.18 -37.90
CA GLN A 309 -48.42 18.10 -38.08
C GLN A 309 -48.69 18.61 -39.48
N ILE A 310 -49.18 17.74 -40.35
CA ILE A 310 -49.64 18.13 -41.68
C ILE A 310 -50.81 19.06 -41.39
N VAL A 311 -50.56 20.37 -41.45
CA VAL A 311 -51.63 21.35 -41.46
C VAL A 311 -52.29 21.18 -42.82
N GLU A 312 -53.30 20.32 -42.90
CA GLU A 312 -54.19 20.27 -44.06
C GLU A 312 -54.77 21.66 -44.23
N LYS A 313 -54.28 22.37 -45.25
CA LYS A 313 -54.84 23.65 -45.64
C LYS A 313 -56.21 23.35 -46.24
N ILE A 314 -57.27 23.39 -45.43
CA ILE A 314 -58.65 23.29 -45.90
C ILE A 314 -58.88 24.50 -46.81
N VAL A 315 -58.80 24.29 -48.13
CA VAL A 315 -59.21 25.29 -49.12
C VAL A 315 -60.73 25.18 -49.23
N THR A 316 -61.45 26.01 -48.48
CA THR A 316 -62.90 26.09 -48.61
C THR A 316 -63.24 26.78 -49.94
N GLN A 317 -63.51 26.01 -51.00
CA GLN A 317 -64.15 26.55 -52.20
C GLN A 317 -65.64 26.74 -51.89
N LYS A 318 -66.10 28.01 -51.90
CA LYS A 318 -67.51 28.33 -51.75
C LYS A 318 -68.19 28.20 -53.12
N GLU A 319 -68.97 27.15 -53.31
CA GLU A 319 -69.89 27.07 -54.45
C GLU A 319 -71.19 27.81 -54.11
N TYR A 320 -71.61 28.71 -55.00
CA TYR A 320 -72.88 29.41 -54.89
C TYR A 320 -73.88 28.78 -55.86
N ILE A 321 -74.99 28.25 -55.33
CA ILE A 321 -76.06 27.66 -56.13
C ILE A 321 -77.23 28.64 -56.15
N LEU A 322 -77.66 29.04 -57.34
CA LEU A 322 -78.86 29.83 -57.54
C LEU A 322 -80.06 28.90 -57.69
N ILE A 323 -81.07 29.07 -56.83
CA ILE A 323 -82.34 28.37 -56.93
C ILE A 323 -83.35 29.34 -57.55
N THR A 324 -83.89 28.97 -58.72
CA THR A 324 -84.93 29.77 -59.37
C THR A 324 -86.30 29.55 -58.70
N PRO A 325 -87.28 30.48 -58.84
CA PRO A 325 -88.60 30.34 -58.22
C PRO A 325 -89.40 29.10 -58.65
N LYS A 326 -88.97 28.40 -59.72
CA LYS A 326 -89.54 27.13 -60.20
C LYS A 326 -88.84 25.89 -59.64
N GLY A 327 -87.82 26.05 -58.80
CA GLY A 327 -87.11 24.94 -58.12
C GLY A 327 -85.92 24.37 -58.89
N GLU A 328 -85.52 24.95 -60.01
CA GLU A 328 -84.33 24.51 -60.76
C GLU A 328 -83.06 25.15 -60.15
N THR A 329 -82.03 24.32 -59.91
CA THR A 329 -80.73 24.72 -59.35
C THR A 329 -79.70 24.94 -60.47
N LYS A 330 -78.99 26.07 -60.45
CA LYS A 330 -77.85 26.33 -61.33
C LYS A 330 -76.64 26.76 -60.50
N VAL A 331 -75.50 26.11 -60.70
CA VAL A 331 -74.23 26.48 -60.06
C VAL A 331 -73.70 27.75 -60.71
N LEU A 332 -73.31 28.75 -59.91
CA LEU A 332 -72.68 29.98 -60.37
C LEU A 332 -71.17 29.87 -60.17
N GLU A 333 -70.44 29.78 -61.27
CA GLU A 333 -68.97 29.91 -61.28
C GLU A 333 -68.62 31.40 -61.32
N PHE A 334 -67.79 31.87 -60.40
CA PHE A 334 -67.26 33.24 -60.35
C PHE A 334 -65.74 33.23 -60.43
#